data_AF-A0A2T6D2S5-F1
#
_entry.id   AF-A0A2T6D2S5-F1
#
_cell.length_a   1.000
_cell.length_b   1.000
_cell.length_c   1.000
_cell.angle_alpha   90.00
_cell.angle_beta   90.00
_cell.angle_gamma   90.00
#
_symmetry.space_group_name_H-M   'P 1'
#
loop_
_entity.id
_entity.type
_entity.pdbx_description
1 polymer ?
#
loop_
_entity_poly.entity_id
_entity_poly.type
_entity_poly.pdbx_seq_one_letter_code
_entity_poly.pdbx_strand_id
1 'polypeptide(L)'
;MMELPIQTEVRRKAASTLTAVELNHRATLHFELVSGDMHRIRLIDTGAEILSTTLYVPGVEERKAMPTYHFWADLEFDGEVRRPEQIVGTQATFYQPRVICDVRIGLGGYDGASAHGGIDINLPRGTPLYAIDLDRRLLCNSLDMGHNNNCWRGFRRWDDGSE
;
A
#
# COMPACT_ATOMS: atom_id res chain seq x y z
N MET A 1 31.02 -7.15 -11.16
CA MET A 1 29.67 -6.80 -10.66
C MET A 1 29.39 -7.76 -9.53
N MET A 2 29.37 -7.28 -8.29
CA MET A 2 29.22 -8.15 -7.11
C MET A 2 27.73 -8.38 -6.90
N GLU A 3 27.25 -9.61 -7.10
CA GLU A 3 25.86 -9.96 -6.77
C GLU A 3 25.69 -9.85 -5.25
N LEU A 4 24.81 -8.95 -4.82
CA LEU A 4 24.40 -8.87 -3.43
C LEU A 4 23.64 -10.17 -3.09
N PRO A 5 23.92 -10.81 -1.94
CA PRO A 5 23.22 -12.03 -1.56
C PRO A 5 21.72 -11.74 -1.47
N ILE A 6 20.92 -12.51 -2.21
CA ILE A 6 19.46 -12.42 -2.16
C ILE A 6 19.04 -12.76 -0.73
N GLN A 7 18.43 -11.79 -0.05
CA GLN A 7 17.92 -12.01 1.30
C GLN A 7 16.75 -12.99 1.21
N THR A 8 16.99 -14.24 1.64
CA THR A 8 15.99 -15.32 1.65
C THR A 8 15.15 -15.33 2.92
N GLU A 9 15.67 -14.76 4.01
CA GLU A 9 15.03 -14.75 5.32
C GLU A 9 15.02 -13.32 5.88
N VAL A 10 13.83 -12.85 6.24
CA VAL A 10 13.58 -11.53 6.83
C VAL A 10 12.91 -11.73 8.17
N ARG A 11 13.37 -11.02 9.19
CA ARG A 11 12.72 -11.00 10.51
C ARG A 11 12.26 -9.59 10.81
N ARG A 12 11.00 -9.44 11.22
CA ARG A 12 10.43 -8.16 11.63
C ARG A 12 9.48 -8.37 12.79
N LYS A 13 9.42 -7.36 13.66
CA LYS A 13 8.41 -7.24 14.70
C LYS A 13 7.46 -6.12 14.33
N ALA A 14 6.18 -6.33 14.56
CA ALA A 14 5.16 -5.34 14.33
C ALA A 14 5.41 -4.10 15.19
N ALA A 15 5.41 -2.93 14.56
CA ALA A 15 5.27 -1.65 15.22
C ALA A 15 3.87 -1.51 15.84
N SER A 16 3.68 -0.51 16.70
CA SER A 16 2.37 -0.15 17.25
C SER A 16 1.38 0.39 16.21
N THR A 17 1.88 0.72 15.02
CA THR A 17 1.11 1.20 13.87
C THR A 17 1.37 0.33 12.64
N LEU A 18 1.91 0.90 11.56
CA LEU A 18 2.21 0.20 10.30
C LEU A 18 3.64 -0.34 10.33
N THR A 19 3.82 -1.58 9.85
CA THR A 19 5.15 -2.14 9.58
C THR A 19 5.32 -2.40 8.10
N ALA A 20 6.06 -1.53 7.42
CA ALA A 20 6.43 -1.75 6.02
C ALA A 20 7.50 -2.85 5.93
N VAL A 21 7.30 -3.79 5.00
CA VAL A 21 8.26 -4.86 4.72
C VAL A 21 8.50 -4.96 3.23
N GLU A 22 9.78 -5.01 2.85
CA GLU A 22 10.23 -5.37 1.51
C GLU A 22 10.68 -6.83 1.52
N LEU A 23 10.20 -7.60 0.53
CA LEU A 23 10.55 -9.01 0.36
C LEU A 23 11.00 -9.25 -1.08
N ASN A 24 12.12 -9.96 -1.22
CA ASN A 24 12.51 -10.51 -2.51
C ASN A 24 11.61 -11.71 -2.84
N HIS A 25 11.46 -12.00 -4.13
CA HIS A 25 10.78 -13.21 -4.59
C HIS A 25 11.38 -14.45 -3.90
N ARG A 26 10.51 -15.31 -3.36
CA ARG A 26 10.85 -16.52 -2.57
C ARG A 26 11.44 -16.26 -1.19
N ALA A 27 11.54 -15.01 -0.73
CA ALA A 27 11.94 -14.71 0.64
C ALA A 27 10.83 -15.08 1.63
N THR A 28 11.26 -15.48 2.83
CA THR A 28 10.39 -15.78 3.96
C THR A 28 10.53 -14.69 5.02
N LEU A 29 9.41 -14.11 5.41
CA LEU A 29 9.27 -13.22 6.55
C LEU A 29 8.83 -14.01 7.79
N HIS A 30 9.61 -13.90 8.86
CA HIS A 30 9.18 -14.27 10.20
C HIS A 30 8.70 -13.00 10.89
N PHE A 31 7.39 -12.91 11.10
CA PHE A 31 6.72 -11.72 11.59
C PHE A 31 6.18 -11.94 13.00
N GLU A 32 6.67 -11.17 13.96
CA GLU A 32 6.13 -11.15 15.33
C GLU A 32 5.05 -10.06 15.43
N LEU A 33 3.81 -10.43 15.76
CA LEU A 33 2.73 -9.49 16.03
C LEU A 33 2.94 -8.76 17.35
N VAL A 34 2.20 -7.66 17.56
CA VAL A 34 2.20 -6.94 18.85
C VAL A 34 1.71 -7.83 20.00
N SER A 35 0.83 -8.81 19.70
CA SER A 35 0.39 -9.83 20.66
C SER A 35 1.51 -10.79 21.11
N GLY A 36 2.61 -10.87 20.35
CA GLY A 36 3.67 -11.85 20.52
C GLY A 36 3.50 -13.11 19.64
N ASP A 37 2.40 -13.23 18.91
CA ASP A 37 2.19 -14.33 17.97
C ASP A 37 3.17 -14.25 16.80
N MET A 38 3.65 -15.41 16.34
CA MET A 38 4.63 -15.52 15.27
C MET A 38 3.99 -16.12 14.02
N HIS A 39 4.13 -15.44 12.89
CA HIS A 39 3.71 -15.93 11.57
C HIS A 39 4.91 -16.10 10.64
N ARG A 40 4.90 -17.18 9.86
CA ARG A 40 5.82 -17.41 8.75
C ARG A 40 5.12 -17.10 7.44
N ILE A 41 5.61 -16.09 6.73
CA ILE A 41 5.01 -15.55 5.51
C ILE A 41 6.02 -15.64 4.38
N ARG A 42 5.80 -16.52 3.41
CA ARG A 42 6.71 -16.67 2.26
C ARG A 42 6.12 -16.05 1.01
N LEU A 43 6.87 -15.15 0.37
CA LEU A 43 6.50 -14.60 -0.93
C LEU A 43 6.74 -15.65 -2.01
N ILE A 44 5.68 -16.28 -2.51
CA ILE A 44 5.77 -17.33 -3.53
C ILE A 44 6.03 -16.72 -4.90
N ASP A 45 5.21 -15.74 -5.27
CA ASP A 45 5.24 -15.08 -6.57
C ASP A 45 4.55 -13.71 -6.49
N THR A 46 4.75 -12.88 -7.51
CA THR A 46 4.04 -11.61 -7.68
C THR A 46 3.55 -11.47 -9.11
N GLY A 47 2.55 -10.62 -9.32
CA GLY A 47 2.17 -10.26 -10.67
C GLY A 47 1.48 -8.90 -10.72
N ALA A 48 1.47 -8.33 -11.91
CA ALA A 48 0.80 -7.09 -12.20
C ALA A 48 0.32 -7.07 -13.65
N GLU A 49 -0.80 -6.40 -13.89
CA GLU A 49 -1.39 -6.21 -15.21
C GLU A 49 -2.09 -4.86 -15.31
N ILE A 50 -2.17 -4.33 -16.53
CA ILE A 50 -2.99 -3.15 -16.84
C ILE A 50 -4.39 -3.66 -17.20
N LEU A 51 -5.40 -3.27 -16.42
CA LEU A 51 -6.80 -3.61 -16.70
C LEU A 51 -7.39 -2.69 -17.76
N SER A 52 -7.07 -1.41 -17.69
CA SER A 52 -7.47 -0.41 -18.68
C SER A 52 -6.49 0.75 -18.65
N THR A 53 -6.32 1.44 -19.78
CA THR A 53 -5.52 2.66 -19.81
C THR A 53 -5.98 3.59 -20.89
N THR A 54 -5.83 4.88 -20.65
CA THR A 54 -5.97 5.93 -21.67
C THR A 54 -4.62 6.38 -22.21
N LEU A 55 -3.51 5.75 -21.77
CA LEU A 55 -2.18 5.97 -22.35
C LEU A 55 -2.19 5.62 -23.84
N TYR A 56 -1.66 6.52 -24.68
CA TYR A 56 -1.45 6.21 -26.09
C TYR A 56 -0.36 5.14 -26.27
N VAL A 57 0.69 5.20 -25.44
CA VAL A 57 1.75 4.18 -25.39
C VAL A 57 1.94 3.72 -23.93
N PRO A 58 1.66 2.45 -23.60
CA PRO A 58 1.92 1.92 -22.26
C PRO A 58 3.38 2.12 -21.82
N GLY A 59 3.57 2.58 -20.58
CA GLY A 59 4.90 2.82 -20.00
C GLY A 59 5.53 4.18 -20.33
N VAL A 60 4.89 5.00 -21.17
CA VAL A 60 5.29 6.39 -21.42
C VAL A 60 4.38 7.30 -20.60
N GLU A 61 4.95 8.19 -19.78
CA GLU A 61 4.15 9.13 -19.00
C GLU A 61 3.38 10.07 -19.92
N GLU A 62 2.07 10.19 -19.70
CA GLU A 62 1.20 11.07 -20.48
C GLU A 62 0.28 11.85 -19.54
N ARG A 63 0.21 13.16 -19.75
CA ARG A 63 -0.63 14.04 -18.95
C ARG A 63 -2.11 13.66 -19.12
N LYS A 64 -2.81 13.42 -18.00
CA LYS A 64 -4.23 12.99 -17.93
C LYS A 64 -4.48 11.52 -18.25
N ALA A 65 -3.46 10.73 -18.55
CA ALA A 65 -3.68 9.31 -18.66
C ALA A 65 -4.04 8.70 -17.30
N MET A 66 -4.99 7.77 -17.32
CA MET A 66 -5.54 7.15 -16.12
C MET A 66 -5.50 5.63 -16.28
N PRO A 67 -4.33 5.01 -16.08
CA PRO A 67 -4.25 3.55 -16.07
C PRO A 67 -4.97 3.02 -14.82
N THR A 68 -5.87 2.06 -15.05
CA THR A 68 -6.31 1.13 -14.02
C THR A 68 -5.42 -0.09 -14.11
N TYR A 69 -4.76 -0.43 -13.01
CA TYR A 69 -3.88 -1.59 -12.96
C TYR A 69 -4.18 -2.44 -11.75
N HIS A 70 -3.93 -3.73 -11.90
CA HIS A 70 -4.13 -4.77 -10.91
C HIS A 70 -2.78 -5.38 -10.59
N PHE A 71 -2.51 -5.65 -9.32
CA PHE A 71 -1.34 -6.40 -8.90
C PHE A 71 -1.65 -7.25 -7.68
N TRP A 72 -0.88 -8.31 -7.51
CA TRP A 72 -1.08 -9.30 -6.46
C TRP A 72 0.25 -9.86 -5.98
N ALA A 73 0.19 -10.49 -4.81
CA ALA A 73 1.27 -11.30 -4.28
C ALA A 73 0.69 -12.65 -3.84
N ASP A 74 1.30 -13.75 -4.27
CA ASP A 74 1.01 -15.08 -3.74
C ASP A 74 1.85 -15.28 -2.48
N LEU A 75 1.18 -15.37 -1.34
CA LEU A 75 1.82 -15.50 -0.03
C LEU A 75 1.43 -16.81 0.62
N GLU A 76 2.42 -17.61 1.04
CA GLU A 76 2.18 -18.74 1.94
C GLU A 76 2.24 -18.24 3.39
N PHE A 77 1.09 -18.22 4.05
CA PHE A 77 0.93 -17.94 5.49
C PHE A 77 0.82 -19.25 6.25
N ASP A 78 1.84 -19.59 7.05
CA ASP A 78 1.83 -20.76 7.93
C ASP A 78 1.41 -22.07 7.23
N GLY A 79 1.78 -22.20 5.95
CA GLY A 79 1.47 -23.36 5.10
C GLY A 79 0.23 -23.22 4.22
N GLU A 80 -0.55 -22.14 4.33
CA GLU A 80 -1.71 -21.87 3.46
C GLU A 80 -1.41 -20.74 2.46
N VAL A 81 -1.68 -20.98 1.18
CA VAL A 81 -1.48 -19.98 0.12
C VAL A 81 -2.67 -19.04 0.03
N ARG A 82 -2.39 -17.74 0.05
CA ARG A 82 -3.35 -16.65 -0.08
C ARG A 82 -2.84 -15.64 -1.09
N ARG A 83 -3.76 -15.05 -1.86
CA ARG A 83 -3.48 -14.01 -2.83
C ARG A 83 -4.15 -12.71 -2.42
N PRO A 84 -3.51 -11.87 -1.57
CA PRO A 84 -3.86 -10.47 -1.53
C PRO A 84 -3.65 -9.85 -2.92
N GLU A 85 -4.58 -9.00 -3.32
CA GLU A 85 -4.62 -8.35 -4.62
C GLU A 85 -5.12 -6.91 -4.45
N GLN A 86 -4.66 -6.02 -5.33
CA GLN A 86 -5.00 -4.61 -5.31
C GLN A 86 -5.25 -4.11 -6.73
N ILE A 87 -6.37 -3.39 -6.91
CA ILE A 87 -6.69 -2.67 -8.14
C ILE A 87 -6.57 -1.18 -7.84
N VAL A 88 -5.70 -0.48 -8.55
CA VAL A 88 -5.48 0.96 -8.42
C VAL A 88 -6.13 1.70 -9.59
N GLY A 89 -6.65 2.90 -9.32
CA GLY A 89 -7.40 3.69 -10.30
C GLY A 89 -8.91 3.50 -10.21
N THR A 90 -9.40 2.77 -9.20
CA THR A 90 -10.85 2.57 -8.95
C THR A 90 -11.21 2.80 -7.49
N GLN A 91 -12.50 2.87 -7.17
CA GLN A 91 -12.97 2.91 -5.79
C GLN A 91 -12.62 1.64 -5.00
N ALA A 92 -12.33 0.52 -5.67
CA ALA A 92 -12.00 -0.75 -5.02
C ALA A 92 -10.74 -0.66 -4.14
N THR A 93 -9.80 0.23 -4.48
CA THR A 93 -8.58 0.53 -3.71
C THR A 93 -8.87 0.90 -2.25
N PHE A 94 -9.99 1.59 -1.98
CA PHE A 94 -10.29 2.17 -0.67
C PHE A 94 -10.87 1.19 0.36
N TYR A 95 -11.24 -0.03 -0.06
CA TYR A 95 -11.83 -1.04 0.83
C TYR A 95 -10.81 -2.01 1.44
N GLN A 96 -9.52 -1.68 1.33
CA GLN A 96 -8.40 -2.37 2.00
C GLN A 96 -8.13 -1.75 3.38
N PRO A 97 -7.61 -2.49 4.37
CA PRO A 97 -6.87 -3.74 4.27
C PRO A 97 -7.62 -5.00 4.74
N ARG A 98 -7.23 -6.15 4.16
CA ARG A 98 -7.83 -7.49 4.37
C ARG A 98 -7.21 -8.18 5.59
N VAL A 99 -7.89 -9.14 6.22
CA VAL A 99 -7.33 -9.94 7.31
C VAL A 99 -7.06 -11.36 6.81
N ILE A 100 -5.83 -11.83 6.97
CA ILE A 100 -5.37 -13.18 6.61
C ILE A 100 -4.62 -13.74 7.82
N CYS A 101 -5.08 -14.86 8.38
CA CYS A 101 -4.45 -15.50 9.56
C CYS A 101 -4.14 -14.49 10.68
N ASP A 102 -5.14 -13.67 11.06
CA ASP A 102 -5.04 -12.58 12.05
C ASP A 102 -4.08 -11.42 11.71
N VAL A 103 -3.39 -11.52 10.58
CA VAL A 103 -2.56 -10.45 10.03
C VAL A 103 -3.40 -9.58 9.10
N ARG A 104 -3.49 -8.28 9.38
CA ARG A 104 -4.13 -7.34 8.47
C ARG A 104 -3.16 -6.90 7.38
N ILE A 105 -3.50 -7.00 6.12
CA ILE A 105 -2.58 -6.81 4.99
C ILE A 105 -3.20 -5.88 3.95
N GLY A 106 -2.49 -4.83 3.57
CA GLY A 106 -2.71 -4.03 2.37
C GLY A 106 -1.60 -4.26 1.36
N LEU A 107 -1.84 -3.95 0.09
CA LEU A 107 -0.81 -3.92 -0.96
C LEU A 107 -0.83 -2.54 -1.62
N GLY A 108 0.34 -1.98 -1.88
CA GLY A 108 0.49 -0.79 -2.72
C GLY A 108 1.65 -0.94 -3.71
N GLY A 109 1.86 0.04 -4.62
CA GLY A 109 3.13 0.22 -5.34
C GLY A 109 4.12 1.22 -4.70
N TYR A 110 5.37 0.81 -4.47
CA TYR A 110 6.41 1.59 -3.79
C TYR A 110 7.23 2.44 -4.77
N ASP A 111 7.38 3.73 -4.51
CA ASP A 111 8.12 4.67 -5.37
C ASP A 111 9.50 5.08 -4.80
N GLY A 112 9.97 4.42 -3.74
CA GLY A 112 11.26 4.73 -3.11
C GLY A 112 11.19 5.78 -1.99
N ALA A 113 10.16 6.63 -1.92
CA ALA A 113 10.07 7.71 -0.92
C ALA A 113 8.72 7.80 -0.20
N SER A 114 7.65 7.22 -0.73
CA SER A 114 6.33 7.17 -0.13
C SER A 114 5.79 5.74 -0.05
N ALA A 115 5.27 5.37 1.12
CA ALA A 115 4.56 4.11 1.36
C ALA A 115 3.13 4.12 0.76
N HIS A 116 2.90 4.88 -0.33
CA HIS A 116 1.80 4.58 -1.24
C HIS A 116 2.10 3.40 -2.17
N GLY A 117 3.11 2.61 -1.78
CA GLY A 117 2.79 1.21 -1.70
C GLY A 117 3.82 0.14 -1.42
N GLY A 118 3.98 -0.13 -0.13
CA GLY A 118 4.42 -1.44 0.33
C GLY A 118 3.23 -2.37 0.57
N ILE A 119 3.54 -3.59 1.02
CA ILE A 119 2.56 -4.43 1.70
C ILE A 119 2.33 -3.85 3.10
N ASP A 120 1.12 -3.36 3.39
CA ASP A 120 0.78 -2.78 4.69
C ASP A 120 0.36 -3.86 5.69
N ILE A 121 1.27 -4.29 6.56
CA ILE A 121 1.02 -5.40 7.50
C ILE A 121 0.68 -4.89 8.92
N ASN A 122 -0.40 -5.44 9.50
CA ASN A 122 -0.86 -5.42 10.89
C ASN A 122 -1.47 -4.11 11.48
N LEU A 123 -2.60 -3.60 10.95
CA LEU A 123 -3.44 -2.69 11.77
C LEU A 123 -4.35 -3.49 12.74
N PRO A 124 -4.40 -3.15 14.03
CA PRO A 124 -5.29 -3.80 15.01
C PRO A 124 -6.77 -3.80 14.59
N ARG A 125 -7.51 -4.85 14.99
CA ARG A 125 -8.96 -4.92 14.80
C ARG A 125 -9.63 -3.84 15.66
N GLY A 126 -10.49 -3.03 15.06
CA GLY A 126 -11.17 -1.94 15.75
C GLY A 126 -10.35 -0.66 15.85
N THR A 127 -9.17 -0.57 15.21
CA THR A 127 -8.49 0.72 15.01
C THR A 127 -9.46 1.69 14.34
N PRO A 128 -9.87 2.77 15.02
CA PRO A 128 -10.79 3.72 14.42
C PRO A 128 -10.08 4.40 13.27
N LEU A 129 -10.71 4.38 12.10
CA LEU A 129 -10.33 5.27 11.02
C LEU A 129 -10.93 6.62 11.35
N TYR A 130 -10.12 7.51 11.91
CA TYR A 130 -10.57 8.85 12.25
C TYR A 130 -10.65 9.68 10.97
N ALA A 131 -11.85 10.17 10.67
CA ALA A 131 -12.00 11.31 9.78
C ALA A 131 -11.67 12.55 10.60
N ILE A 132 -10.61 13.26 10.25
CA ILE A 132 -10.38 14.60 10.78
C ILE A 132 -11.32 15.56 10.03
N ASP A 133 -12.03 16.42 10.77
CA ASP A 133 -12.67 17.56 10.12
C ASP A 133 -11.60 18.58 9.78
N LEU A 134 -11.81 19.29 8.68
CA LEU A 134 -10.85 20.22 8.11
C LEU A 134 -11.49 21.60 8.14
N ASP A 135 -10.82 22.54 8.81
CA ASP A 135 -11.29 23.92 8.92
C ASP A 135 -11.38 24.59 7.55
N ARG A 136 -10.44 24.22 6.67
CA ARG A 136 -10.41 24.73 5.30
C ARG A 136 -10.08 23.63 4.33
N ARG A 137 -10.85 23.57 3.25
CA ARG A 137 -10.59 22.72 2.09
C ARG A 137 -10.41 23.64 0.90
N LEU A 138 -9.30 23.46 0.20
CA LEU A 138 -8.97 24.24 -0.99
C LEU A 138 -8.71 23.28 -2.13
N LEU A 139 -9.10 23.66 -3.34
CA LEU A 139 -8.54 23.03 -4.53
C LEU A 139 -7.12 23.59 -4.72
N CYS A 140 -6.10 22.77 -4.46
CA CYS A 140 -4.72 23.11 -4.82
C CYS A 140 -4.45 22.87 -6.30
N ASN A 141 -5.20 21.94 -6.90
CA ASN A 141 -5.35 21.80 -8.34
C ASN A 141 -6.83 21.84 -8.67
N SER A 142 -7.24 22.60 -9.70
CA SER A 142 -8.61 22.59 -10.19
C SER A 142 -8.69 22.47 -11.71
N LEU A 143 -9.74 21.79 -12.18
CA LEU A 143 -10.06 21.70 -13.61
C LEU A 143 -10.31 23.09 -14.21
N ASP A 144 -10.95 23.99 -13.46
CA ASP A 144 -11.22 25.37 -13.88
C ASP A 144 -9.92 26.18 -14.08
N MET A 145 -8.85 25.82 -13.38
CA MET A 145 -7.51 26.39 -13.57
C MET A 145 -6.68 25.65 -14.64
N GLY A 146 -7.29 24.70 -15.36
CA GLY A 146 -6.64 23.93 -16.42
C GLY A 146 -5.79 22.75 -15.92
N HIS A 147 -5.92 22.38 -14.65
CA HIS A 147 -5.23 21.21 -14.10
C HIS A 147 -5.95 19.92 -14.54
N ASN A 148 -5.30 18.77 -14.40
CA ASN A 148 -5.82 17.50 -14.91
C ASN A 148 -6.73 16.74 -13.93
N ASN A 149 -6.75 17.14 -12.66
CA ASN A 149 -7.66 16.66 -11.65
C ASN A 149 -7.91 17.77 -10.62
N ASN A 150 -9.03 17.67 -9.91
CA ASN A 150 -9.26 18.42 -8.69
C ASN A 150 -8.47 17.75 -7.56
N CYS A 151 -7.31 18.29 -7.20
CA CYS A 151 -6.62 17.89 -5.98
C CYS A 151 -7.03 18.87 -4.89
N TRP A 152 -7.47 18.33 -3.76
CA TRP A 152 -7.82 19.15 -2.60
C TRP A 152 -6.69 19.10 -1.58
N ARG A 153 -6.50 20.22 -0.90
CA ARG A 153 -5.66 20.35 0.29
C ARG A 153 -6.55 20.74 1.45
N GLY A 154 -6.49 19.93 2.51
CA GLY A 154 -7.12 20.23 3.78
C GLY A 154 -6.14 20.93 4.71
N PHE A 155 -6.63 21.88 5.50
CA PHE A 155 -5.91 22.50 6.60
C PHE A 155 -6.72 22.35 7.87
N ARG A 156 -6.05 22.04 8.97
CA ARG A 156 -6.64 21.93 10.31
C ARG A 156 -5.73 22.68 11.27
N ARG A 157 -6.25 23.70 11.94
CA ARG A 157 -5.55 24.41 13.01
C ARG A 157 -5.92 23.82 14.36
N TRP A 158 -4.92 23.51 15.15
CA TRP A 158 -5.09 22.99 16.50
C TRP A 158 -5.11 24.14 17.52
N ASP A 159 -5.61 23.87 18.73
CA ASP A 159 -5.74 24.88 19.79
C ASP A 159 -4.38 25.44 20.25
N ASP A 160 -3.29 24.69 20.00
CA ASP A 160 -1.92 25.11 20.25
C ASP A 160 -1.32 25.99 19.13
N GLY A 161 -2.09 26.25 18.07
CA GLY A 161 -1.71 27.08 16.93
C GLY A 161 -0.95 26.36 15.82
N SER A 162 -0.73 25.04 15.91
CA SER A 162 -0.14 24.25 14.83
C SER A 162 -1.13 23.99 13.69
N GLU A 163 -0.61 23.76 12.47
CA GLU A 163 -1.38 23.51 11.22
C GLU A 163 -0.84 22.30 10.45
#